data_AF-A0A022W9F0-F1
#
_entry.id   AF-A0A022W9F0-F1
#
_cell.length_a   1.000
_cell.length_b   1.000
_cell.length_c   1.000
_cell.angle_alpha   90.00
_cell.angle_beta   90.00
_cell.angle_gamma   90.00
#
_symmetry.space_group_name_H-M   'P 1'
#
loop_
_entity.id
_entity.type
_entity.pdbx_description
1 polymer ?
#
loop_
_entity_poly.entity_id
_entity_poly.type
_entity_poly.pdbx_seq_one_letter_code
_entity_poly.pdbx_strand_id
1 'polypeptide(L)'
;MNSLPRFSITEFWFDPLKKESKMTVRCSGRCYYIVMLPDKLRGCPAILKQYLQFAEVAEAEDGLDGLTIDDFQDWAIEPFLPIFRDAELSADKRQRYTLYDYLNPEIFHYSLLAINNTLVPCPDEPALSQQRPHGVDLHGYELSSVCHSYQPMQVQICPNHPNSEGALVELPEKVLVDGRTCFFKPFGAGERRSALRELECYKRIGDLQRSMMVQVPTLCGVVQDNSRCLGLLLSWVDCRRITLECALG
;
A
#
# COMPACT_ATOMS: atom_id res chain seq x y z
N MET A 1 9.41 -27.09 -8.79
CA MET A 1 10.07 -25.78 -8.73
C MET A 1 9.20 -24.91 -7.84
N ASN A 2 9.66 -24.56 -6.64
CA ASN A 2 8.90 -23.68 -5.76
C ASN A 2 9.02 -22.25 -6.32
N SER A 3 7.91 -21.66 -6.74
CA SER A 3 7.86 -20.25 -7.11
C SER A 3 8.18 -19.39 -5.89
N LEU A 4 8.80 -18.22 -6.11
CA LEU A 4 8.93 -17.20 -5.06
C LEU A 4 7.52 -16.80 -4.58
N PRO A 5 7.33 -16.56 -3.28
CA PRO A 5 6.06 -16.04 -2.79
C PRO A 5 5.80 -14.64 -3.36
N ARG A 6 4.54 -14.31 -3.62
CA ARG A 6 4.10 -12.99 -4.06
C ARG A 6 4.01 -12.06 -2.86
N PHE A 7 4.79 -11.01 -2.89
CA PHE A 7 4.74 -9.93 -1.92
C PHE A 7 4.97 -8.58 -2.60
N SER A 8 4.61 -7.51 -1.91
CA SER A 8 4.92 -6.13 -2.30
C SER A 8 5.42 -5.40 -1.08
N ILE A 9 6.50 -4.65 -1.25
CA ILE A 9 6.95 -3.67 -0.27
C ILE A 9 6.13 -2.40 -0.52
N THR A 10 5.27 -2.03 0.42
CA THR A 10 4.36 -0.89 0.24
C THR A 10 4.91 0.39 0.84
N GLU A 11 5.78 0.27 1.84
CA GLU A 11 6.41 1.41 2.50
C GLU A 11 7.82 1.02 2.95
N PHE A 12 8.76 1.94 2.79
CA PHE A 12 10.10 1.85 3.34
C PHE A 12 10.46 3.20 3.95
N TRP A 13 10.94 3.19 5.18
CA TRP A 13 11.33 4.37 5.94
C TRP A 13 12.68 4.17 6.58
N PHE A 14 13.47 5.22 6.59
CA PHE A 14 14.81 5.22 7.16
C PHE A 14 15.03 6.46 8.04
N ASP A 15 15.59 6.26 9.24
CA ASP A 15 16.03 7.30 10.17
C ASP A 15 17.54 7.51 10.01
N PRO A 16 18.01 8.62 9.41
CA PRO A 16 19.44 8.86 9.23
C PRO A 16 20.18 9.11 10.54
N LEU A 17 19.51 9.61 11.59
CA LEU A 17 20.15 9.91 12.87
C LEU A 17 20.41 8.65 13.67
N LYS A 18 19.42 7.74 13.69
CA LYS A 18 19.53 6.48 14.43
C LYS A 18 20.02 5.32 13.58
N LYS A 19 20.08 5.50 12.26
CA LYS A 19 20.31 4.44 11.26
C LYS A 19 19.30 3.30 11.44
N GLU A 20 18.05 3.61 11.77
CA GLU A 20 16.97 2.63 11.89
C GLU A 20 16.19 2.56 10.58
N SER A 21 15.80 1.36 10.15
CA SER A 21 14.93 1.19 8.99
C SER A 21 13.66 0.44 9.35
N LYS A 22 12.58 0.76 8.64
CA LYS A 22 11.27 0.18 8.80
C LYS A 22 10.69 -0.12 7.43
N MET A 23 10.02 -1.24 7.32
CA MET A 23 9.44 -1.69 6.07
C MET A 23 8.08 -2.33 6.31
N THR A 24 7.11 -1.99 5.46
CA THR A 24 5.80 -2.63 5.44
C THR A 24 5.69 -3.51 4.20
N VAL A 25 5.45 -4.79 4.41
CA VAL A 25 5.34 -5.79 3.34
C VAL A 25 3.95 -6.38 3.34
N ARG A 26 3.32 -6.45 2.17
CA ARG A 26 2.06 -7.18 1.97
C ARG A 26 2.33 -8.53 1.33
N CYS A 27 1.78 -9.58 1.91
CA CYS A 27 1.78 -10.92 1.33
C CYS A 27 0.46 -11.61 1.70
N SER A 28 -0.25 -12.13 0.70
CA SER A 28 -1.45 -12.97 0.91
C SER A 28 -2.53 -12.37 1.81
N GLY A 29 -2.77 -11.05 1.72
CA GLY A 29 -3.76 -10.36 2.55
C GLY A 29 -3.32 -10.10 3.99
N ARG A 30 -2.07 -10.40 4.34
CA ARG A 30 -1.43 -10.04 5.60
C ARG A 30 -0.42 -8.92 5.37
N CYS A 31 -0.19 -8.13 6.41
CA CYS A 31 0.85 -7.13 6.48
C CYS A 31 1.93 -7.55 7.47
N TYR A 32 3.19 -7.32 7.10
CA TYR A 32 4.35 -7.55 7.93
C TYR A 32 5.06 -6.22 8.12
N TYR A 33 5.09 -5.74 9.36
CA TYR A 33 5.82 -4.55 9.74
C TYR A 33 7.17 -4.98 10.31
N ILE A 34 8.23 -4.66 9.56
CA ILE A 34 9.59 -5.12 9.84
C ILE A 34 10.40 -3.94 10.31
N VAL A 35 11.01 -4.07 11.48
CA VAL A 35 11.90 -3.08 12.09
C VAL A 35 13.32 -3.63 12.09
N MET A 36 14.26 -2.80 11.66
CA MET A 36 15.68 -3.09 11.61
C MET A 36 16.41 -2.04 12.44
N LEU A 37 17.01 -2.50 13.54
CA LEU A 37 17.74 -1.67 14.49
C LEU A 37 19.21 -2.09 14.50
N PRO A 38 20.18 -1.17 14.32
CA PRO A 38 21.61 -1.51 14.39
C PRO A 38 21.99 -2.28 15.65
N ASP A 39 21.37 -1.92 16.78
CA ASP A 39 21.61 -2.53 18.09
C ASP A 39 21.29 -4.03 18.12
N LYS A 40 20.29 -4.46 17.35
CA LYS A 40 19.89 -5.87 17.23
C LYS A 40 20.81 -6.69 16.32
N LEU A 41 21.72 -6.02 15.61
CA LEU A 41 22.71 -6.64 14.71
C LEU A 41 24.13 -6.69 15.31
N ARG A 42 24.38 -6.00 16.43
CA ARG A 42 25.71 -5.88 17.08
C ARG A 42 26.39 -7.22 17.40
N GLY A 43 25.62 -8.29 17.61
CA GLY A 43 26.14 -9.63 17.85
C GLY A 43 26.85 -10.27 16.64
N CYS A 44 26.65 -9.72 15.43
CA CYS A 44 27.26 -10.23 14.19
C CYS A 44 27.90 -9.07 13.40
N PRO A 45 29.20 -8.78 13.60
CA PRO A 45 29.86 -7.62 12.99
C PRO A 45 29.79 -7.56 11.46
N ALA A 46 29.82 -8.70 10.77
CA ALA A 46 29.72 -8.75 9.31
C ALA A 46 28.35 -8.29 8.80
N ILE A 47 27.27 -8.78 9.43
CA ILE A 47 25.89 -8.37 9.13
C ILE A 47 25.67 -6.89 9.48
N LEU A 48 26.15 -6.45 10.64
CA LEU A 48 26.05 -5.03 11.01
C LEU A 48 26.78 -4.13 10.01
N LYS A 49 27.97 -4.54 9.55
CA LYS A 49 28.70 -3.79 8.52
C LYS A 49 27.91 -3.72 7.21
N GLN A 50 27.35 -4.83 6.76
CA GLN A 50 26.52 -4.87 5.55
C GLN A 50 25.27 -3.99 5.68
N TYR A 51 24.60 -4.04 6.83
CA TYR A 51 23.48 -3.15 7.13
C TYR A 51 23.87 -1.67 7.06
N LEU A 52 25.02 -1.29 7.63
CA LEU A 52 25.47 0.10 7.62
C LEU A 52 25.83 0.58 6.20
N GLN A 53 26.34 -0.29 5.33
CA GLN A 53 26.52 0.03 3.91
C GLN A 53 25.19 0.32 3.23
N PHE A 54 24.16 -0.49 3.48
CA PHE A 54 22.82 -0.20 2.98
C PHE A 54 22.18 1.06 3.60
N ALA A 55 22.50 1.36 4.86
CA ALA A 55 22.08 2.60 5.50
C ALA A 55 22.72 3.83 4.82
N GLU A 56 23.95 3.72 4.33
CA GLU A 56 24.58 4.77 3.51
C GLU A 56 23.89 4.92 2.14
N VAL A 57 23.51 3.81 1.51
CA VAL A 57 22.70 3.82 0.27
C VAL A 57 21.36 4.52 0.48
N ALA A 58 20.69 4.28 1.60
CA ALA A 58 19.41 4.92 1.94
C ALA A 58 19.53 6.43 2.23
N GLU A 59 20.74 6.93 2.51
CA GLU A 59 21.02 8.36 2.66
C GLU A 59 21.44 9.03 1.35
N ALA A 60 21.97 8.25 0.41
CA ALA A 60 22.37 8.73 -0.90
C ALA A 60 21.14 8.89 -1.81
N GLU A 61 21.04 10.01 -2.52
CA GLU A 61 19.91 10.26 -3.44
C GLU A 61 19.92 9.35 -4.68
N ASP A 62 21.11 8.89 -5.12
CA ASP A 62 21.31 8.18 -6.40
C ASP A 62 21.93 6.77 -6.25
N GLY A 63 21.79 6.14 -5.08
CA GLY A 63 22.47 4.87 -4.77
C GLY A 63 23.97 5.05 -4.51
N LEU A 64 24.62 4.02 -3.97
CA LEU A 64 26.03 4.09 -3.57
C LEU A 64 26.75 2.78 -3.96
N ASP A 65 27.92 2.89 -4.58
CA ASP A 65 28.75 1.75 -4.98
C ASP A 65 28.04 0.66 -5.81
N GLY A 66 27.03 1.06 -6.61
CA GLY A 66 26.22 0.15 -7.42
C GLY A 66 25.13 -0.60 -6.64
N LEU A 67 24.95 -0.28 -5.36
CA LEU A 67 23.83 -0.74 -4.54
C LEU A 67 22.68 0.26 -4.59
N THR A 68 21.47 -0.27 -4.56
CA THR A 68 20.20 0.46 -4.60
C THR A 68 19.38 0.20 -3.33
N ILE A 69 18.31 0.98 -3.16
CA ILE A 69 17.31 0.72 -2.10
C ILE A 69 16.67 -0.66 -2.31
N ASP A 70 16.50 -1.09 -3.55
CA ASP A 70 15.92 -2.40 -3.87
C ASP A 70 16.84 -3.54 -3.39
N ASP A 71 18.17 -3.41 -3.55
CA ASP A 71 19.13 -4.38 -3.02
C ASP A 71 19.07 -4.46 -1.48
N PHE A 72 18.87 -3.33 -0.81
CA PHE A 72 18.70 -3.30 0.65
C PHE A 72 17.41 -4.02 1.06
N GLN A 73 16.32 -3.72 0.36
CA GLN A 73 15.03 -4.33 0.58
C GLN A 73 15.09 -5.86 0.38
N ASP A 74 15.66 -6.33 -0.73
CA ASP A 74 15.82 -7.75 -1.03
C ASP A 74 16.63 -8.48 0.04
N TRP A 75 17.75 -7.90 0.47
CA TRP A 75 18.57 -8.42 1.57
C TRP A 75 17.78 -8.54 2.89
N ALA A 76 16.95 -7.54 3.21
CA ALA A 76 16.13 -7.55 4.42
C ALA A 76 14.97 -8.56 4.34
N ILE A 77 14.44 -8.81 3.13
CA ILE A 77 13.30 -9.71 2.88
C ILE A 77 13.70 -11.18 2.83
N GLU A 78 14.90 -11.50 2.35
CA GLU A 78 15.38 -12.88 2.21
C GLU A 78 15.01 -13.81 3.40
N PRO A 79 15.26 -13.44 4.68
CA PRO A 79 14.91 -14.29 5.82
C PRO A 79 13.40 -14.50 6.04
N PHE A 80 12.54 -13.67 5.46
CA PHE A 80 11.07 -13.76 5.55
C PHE A 80 10.43 -14.62 4.45
N LEU A 81 11.16 -14.97 3.39
CA LEU A 81 10.62 -15.78 2.29
C LEU A 81 9.98 -17.12 2.72
N PRO A 82 10.48 -17.86 3.75
CA PRO A 82 9.76 -19.01 4.29
C PRO A 82 8.41 -18.64 4.92
N ILE A 83 8.36 -17.56 5.70
CA ILE A 83 7.14 -17.07 6.37
C ILE A 83 6.08 -16.69 5.34
N PHE A 84 6.48 -16.02 4.26
CA PHE A 84 5.57 -15.61 3.19
C PHE A 84 5.01 -16.80 2.41
N ARG A 85 5.81 -17.84 2.17
CA ARG A 85 5.33 -19.09 1.55
C ARG A 85 4.31 -19.80 2.43
N ASP A 86 4.56 -19.90 3.73
CA ASP A 86 3.60 -20.50 4.65
C ASP A 86 2.30 -19.68 4.71
N ALA A 87 2.42 -18.34 4.63
CA ALA A 87 1.27 -17.46 4.55
C ALA A 87 0.41 -17.70 3.30
N GLU A 88 1.03 -17.79 2.11
CA GLU A 88 0.36 -18.14 0.86
C GLU A 88 -0.37 -19.49 0.93
N LEU A 89 0.27 -20.50 1.52
CA LEU A 89 -0.32 -21.83 1.68
C LEU A 89 -1.54 -21.82 2.61
N SER A 90 -1.52 -20.95 3.62
CA SER A 90 -2.60 -20.79 4.61
C SER A 90 -3.67 -19.76 4.21
N ALA A 91 -3.50 -19.06 3.08
CA ALA A 91 -4.35 -17.95 2.69
C ALA A 91 -5.78 -18.40 2.39
N ASP A 92 -6.76 -17.64 2.87
CA ASP A 92 -8.17 -17.86 2.56
C ASP A 92 -8.42 -17.51 1.08
N LYS A 93 -8.55 -18.53 0.22
CA LYS A 93 -8.76 -18.38 -1.22
C LYS A 93 -10.21 -18.06 -1.53
N ARG A 94 -10.65 -16.85 -1.15
CA ARG A 94 -11.98 -16.34 -1.50
C ARG A 94 -12.06 -16.00 -2.99
N GLN A 95 -13.25 -16.19 -3.55
CA GLN A 95 -13.53 -15.82 -4.93
C GLN A 95 -13.63 -14.29 -5.11
N ARG A 96 -13.95 -13.55 -4.03
CA ARG A 96 -14.14 -12.10 -4.05
C ARG A 96 -13.54 -11.50 -2.78
N TYR A 97 -12.67 -10.52 -2.97
CA TYR A 97 -12.19 -9.63 -1.92
C TYR A 97 -12.82 -8.25 -2.07
N THR A 98 -12.89 -7.53 -0.96
CA THR A 98 -13.39 -6.17 -0.87
C THR A 98 -12.28 -5.22 -0.46
N LEU A 99 -12.50 -3.90 -0.61
CA LEU A 99 -11.58 -2.92 -0.05
C LEU A 99 -11.44 -3.07 1.46
N TYR A 100 -12.45 -3.57 2.16
CA TYR A 100 -12.33 -3.85 3.60
C TYR A 100 -11.22 -4.87 3.88
N ASP A 101 -11.15 -5.97 3.10
CA ASP A 101 -10.13 -7.01 3.26
C ASP A 101 -8.71 -6.46 3.00
N TYR A 102 -8.57 -5.53 2.06
CA TYR A 102 -7.28 -4.89 1.78
C TYR A 102 -6.88 -3.86 2.85
N LEU A 103 -7.83 -3.04 3.30
CA LEU A 103 -7.58 -1.92 4.22
C LEU A 103 -7.47 -2.36 5.68
N ASN A 104 -7.97 -3.54 6.03
CA ASN A 104 -7.90 -4.10 7.39
C ASN A 104 -7.20 -5.46 7.40
N PRO A 105 -5.92 -5.54 6.98
CA PRO A 105 -5.17 -6.78 7.01
C PRO A 105 -4.82 -7.15 8.45
N GLU A 106 -4.58 -8.44 8.69
CA GLU A 106 -3.86 -8.87 9.88
C GLU A 106 -2.41 -8.38 9.81
N ILE A 107 -1.92 -7.74 10.89
CA ILE A 107 -0.58 -7.13 10.92
C ILE A 107 0.32 -7.91 11.89
N PHE A 108 1.43 -8.42 11.37
CA PHE A 108 2.48 -9.07 12.12
C PHE A 108 3.67 -8.13 12.28
N HIS A 109 4.17 -8.00 13.51
CA HIS A 109 5.30 -7.14 13.80
C HIS A 109 6.55 -7.99 13.98
N TYR A 110 7.64 -7.58 13.36
CA TYR A 110 8.91 -8.28 13.41
C TYR A 110 10.06 -7.30 13.64
N SER A 111 11.01 -7.73 14.46
CA SER A 111 12.36 -7.16 14.52
C SER A 111 13.33 -8.10 13.80
N LEU A 112 14.23 -7.54 12.99
CA LEU A 112 15.28 -8.34 12.33
C LEU A 112 16.51 -8.44 13.24
N LEU A 113 16.91 -9.67 13.58
CA LEU A 113 18.05 -9.95 14.46
C LEU A 113 19.20 -10.59 13.69
N ALA A 114 20.42 -10.41 14.19
CA ALA A 114 21.58 -11.16 13.71
C ALA A 114 22.04 -12.18 14.76
N ILE A 115 21.86 -13.47 14.46
CA ILE A 115 22.21 -14.58 15.35
C ILE A 115 23.09 -15.56 14.57
N ASN A 116 24.24 -15.94 15.13
CA ASN A 116 25.18 -16.88 14.51
C ASN A 116 25.52 -16.51 13.05
N ASN A 117 25.77 -15.23 12.81
CA ASN A 117 26.08 -14.66 11.49
C ASN A 117 24.99 -14.90 10.42
N THR A 118 23.73 -15.02 10.85
CA THR A 118 22.56 -15.14 9.97
C THR A 118 21.48 -14.14 10.40
N LEU A 119 20.73 -13.61 9.44
CA LEU A 119 19.55 -12.79 9.70
C LEU A 119 18.35 -13.65 10.07
N VAL A 120 17.67 -13.31 11.16
CA VAL A 120 16.53 -14.08 11.67
C VAL A 120 15.36 -13.14 11.97
N PRO A 121 14.16 -13.39 11.42
CA PRO A 121 12.95 -12.68 11.79
C PRO A 121 12.54 -13.05 13.23
N CYS A 122 12.38 -12.06 14.10
CA CYS A 122 11.90 -12.27 15.46
C CYS A 122 10.53 -11.58 15.62
N PRO A 123 9.46 -12.31 15.95
CA PRO A 123 8.17 -11.69 16.27
C PRO A 123 8.32 -10.65 17.38
N ASP A 124 7.68 -9.51 17.21
CA ASP A 124 7.68 -8.40 18.15
C ASP A 124 6.24 -8.05 18.55
N GLU A 125 6.07 -7.41 19.70
CA GLU A 125 4.76 -6.92 20.10
C GLU A 125 4.44 -5.60 19.37
N PRO A 126 3.18 -5.38 18.96
CA PRO A 126 2.79 -4.12 18.36
C PRO A 126 3.03 -2.98 19.35
N ALA A 127 3.86 -2.01 18.97
CA ALA A 127 3.91 -0.76 19.71
C ALA A 127 2.51 -0.12 19.67
N LEU A 128 1.90 0.10 20.85
CA LEU A 128 0.52 0.59 21.05
C LEU A 128 0.17 1.89 20.29
N SER A 129 1.15 2.56 19.65
CA SER A 129 1.03 3.88 19.04
C SER A 129 1.11 3.94 17.51
N GLN A 130 1.19 2.81 16.80
CA GLN A 130 1.56 2.85 15.37
C GLN A 130 0.42 2.67 14.35
N GLN A 131 -0.80 2.30 14.76
CA GLN A 131 -1.93 2.27 13.82
C GLN A 131 -2.43 3.69 13.55
N ARG A 132 -1.88 4.32 12.50
CA ARG A 132 -2.48 5.53 11.95
C ARG A 132 -3.83 5.15 11.33
N PRO A 133 -4.93 5.81 11.70
CA PRO A 133 -6.22 5.51 11.10
C PRO A 133 -6.18 5.85 9.61
N HIS A 134 -6.62 4.91 8.77
CA HIS A 134 -6.71 5.11 7.33
C HIS A 134 -7.64 6.27 6.96
N GLY A 135 -7.38 6.89 5.81
CA GLY A 135 -8.18 7.98 5.30
C GLY A 135 -8.06 9.28 6.10
N VAL A 136 -9.03 10.17 5.88
CA VAL A 136 -9.03 11.55 6.35
C VAL A 136 -10.32 11.84 7.11
N ASP A 137 -10.19 12.47 8.27
CA ASP A 137 -11.33 13.09 8.95
C ASP A 137 -11.67 14.41 8.25
N LEU A 138 -12.87 14.50 7.68
CA LEU A 138 -13.34 15.70 6.99
C LEU A 138 -14.00 16.72 7.94
N HIS A 139 -14.09 16.40 9.24
CA HIS A 139 -14.70 17.20 10.32
C HIS A 139 -16.07 17.76 9.96
N GLY A 140 -17.01 16.87 9.64
CA GLY A 140 -18.40 17.25 9.39
C GLY A 140 -18.66 17.84 8.00
N TYR A 141 -17.72 17.75 7.06
CA TYR A 141 -18.03 18.01 5.65
C TYR A 141 -19.15 17.07 5.18
N GLU A 142 -20.27 17.62 4.73
CA GLU A 142 -21.44 16.84 4.31
C GLU A 142 -21.22 16.19 2.94
N LEU A 143 -20.56 15.04 2.94
CA LEU A 143 -20.33 14.22 1.74
C LEU A 143 -21.63 13.85 1.02
N SER A 144 -22.72 13.62 1.78
CA SER A 144 -24.05 13.30 1.25
C SER A 144 -24.62 14.37 0.32
N SER A 145 -24.20 15.64 0.48
CA SER A 145 -24.60 16.74 -0.39
C SER A 145 -23.83 16.77 -1.73
N VAL A 146 -22.75 15.99 -1.84
CA VAL A 146 -21.82 16.00 -2.98
C VAL A 146 -21.87 14.69 -3.76
N CYS A 147 -21.88 13.54 -3.07
CA CYS A 147 -21.80 12.23 -3.70
C CYS A 147 -22.28 11.11 -2.77
N HIS A 148 -22.43 9.90 -3.32
CA HIS A 148 -22.75 8.72 -2.52
C HIS A 148 -21.52 8.22 -1.76
N SER A 149 -21.72 7.83 -0.50
CA SER A 149 -20.70 7.19 0.35
C SER A 149 -20.89 5.69 0.38
N TYR A 150 -19.84 4.94 0.07
CA TYR A 150 -19.81 3.48 0.14
C TYR A 150 -18.94 3.03 1.30
N GLN A 151 -19.40 2.01 2.03
CA GLN A 151 -18.58 1.29 3.00
C GLN A 151 -17.53 0.44 2.27
N PRO A 152 -16.33 0.24 2.83
CA PRO A 152 -15.28 -0.57 2.19
C PRO A 152 -15.72 -1.98 1.83
N MET A 153 -16.64 -2.58 2.62
CA MET A 153 -17.20 -3.91 2.37
C MET A 153 -18.11 -3.97 1.13
N GLN A 154 -18.65 -2.84 0.68
CA GLN A 154 -19.51 -2.75 -0.51
C GLN A 154 -18.69 -2.66 -1.81
N VAL A 155 -17.40 -2.36 -1.70
CA VAL A 155 -16.52 -2.13 -2.84
C VAL A 155 -15.67 -3.36 -3.08
N GLN A 156 -15.93 -4.09 -4.17
CA GLN A 156 -15.22 -5.32 -4.52
C GLN A 156 -13.93 -5.00 -5.28
N ILE A 157 -12.85 -5.71 -4.98
CA ILE A 157 -11.60 -5.62 -5.74
C ILE A 157 -11.79 -6.40 -7.04
N CYS A 158 -11.51 -5.77 -8.18
CA CYS A 158 -11.55 -6.46 -9.45
C CYS A 158 -10.37 -7.45 -9.52
N PRO A 159 -10.61 -8.74 -9.82
CA PRO A 159 -9.53 -9.67 -10.11
C PRO A 159 -8.90 -9.26 -11.45
N ASN A 160 -7.86 -8.44 -11.41
CA ASN A 160 -7.13 -7.99 -12.60
C ASN A 160 -6.40 -9.15 -13.31
N HIS A 161 -6.39 -10.35 -12.73
CA HIS A 161 -5.85 -11.57 -13.32
C HIS A 161 -6.76 -12.78 -13.03
N PRO A 162 -6.88 -13.76 -13.95
CA PRO A 162 -7.64 -15.01 -13.74
C PRO A 162 -7.20 -15.83 -12.52
N ASN A 163 -6.06 -15.51 -11.91
CA ASN A 163 -5.70 -16.00 -10.58
C ASN A 163 -5.83 -14.82 -9.60
N SER A 164 -6.83 -14.87 -8.72
CA SER A 164 -7.01 -13.93 -7.60
C SER A 164 -5.86 -13.94 -6.58
N GLU A 165 -4.88 -14.82 -6.78
CA GLU A 165 -3.62 -14.93 -6.05
C GLU A 165 -2.80 -13.64 -6.23
N GLY A 166 -2.99 -12.65 -5.36
CA GLY A 166 -2.29 -11.36 -5.43
C GLY A 166 -3.19 -10.13 -5.35
N ALA A 167 -4.52 -10.29 -5.34
CA ALA A 167 -5.46 -9.17 -5.26
C ALA A 167 -5.32 -8.30 -3.99
N LEU A 168 -4.68 -8.83 -2.95
CA LEU A 168 -4.41 -8.13 -1.69
C LEU A 168 -2.93 -7.78 -1.48
N VAL A 169 -2.09 -7.96 -2.51
CA VAL A 169 -0.66 -7.65 -2.44
C VAL A 169 -0.43 -6.18 -2.82
N GLU A 170 -1.00 -5.77 -3.95
CA GLU A 170 -0.90 -4.41 -4.47
C GLU A 170 -2.12 -3.56 -4.09
N LEU A 171 -1.98 -2.24 -4.18
CA LEU A 171 -3.09 -1.31 -4.00
C LEU A 171 -4.19 -1.61 -5.04
N PRO A 172 -5.43 -1.95 -4.62
CA PRO A 172 -6.51 -2.22 -5.54
C PRO A 172 -7.03 -0.92 -6.16
N GLU A 173 -6.44 -0.54 -7.29
CA GLU A 173 -6.87 0.63 -8.06
C GLU A 173 -8.17 0.38 -8.83
N LYS A 174 -8.40 -0.83 -9.33
CA LYS A 174 -9.61 -1.18 -10.07
C LYS A 174 -10.59 -1.91 -9.17
N VAL A 175 -11.77 -1.33 -9.00
CA VAL A 175 -12.81 -1.84 -8.11
C VAL A 175 -14.18 -1.90 -8.77
N LEU A 176 -15.09 -2.68 -8.21
CA LEU A 176 -16.46 -2.84 -8.63
C LEU A 176 -17.41 -2.44 -7.50
N VAL A 177 -18.32 -1.52 -7.78
CA VAL A 177 -19.33 -1.03 -6.83
C VAL A 177 -20.66 -0.88 -7.58
N ASP A 178 -21.74 -1.44 -7.04
CA ASP A 178 -23.08 -1.43 -7.66
C ASP A 178 -23.09 -1.81 -9.16
N GLY A 179 -22.27 -2.80 -9.53
CA GLY A 179 -22.14 -3.26 -10.92
C GLY A 179 -21.35 -2.33 -11.85
N ARG A 180 -20.82 -1.21 -11.33
CA ARG A 180 -19.97 -0.25 -12.06
C ARG A 180 -18.49 -0.44 -11.70
N THR A 181 -17.64 -0.49 -12.72
CA THR A 181 -16.19 -0.46 -12.53
C THR A 181 -15.72 0.97 -12.26
N CYS A 182 -14.93 1.14 -11.21
CA CYS A 182 -14.37 2.41 -10.77
C CYS A 182 -12.85 2.30 -10.58
N PHE A 183 -12.18 3.45 -10.66
CA PHE A 183 -10.82 3.64 -10.14
C PHE A 183 -10.91 4.10 -8.68
N PHE A 184 -10.31 3.35 -7.76
CA PHE A 184 -10.18 3.72 -6.37
C PHE A 184 -8.89 4.53 -6.17
N LYS A 185 -9.05 5.78 -5.73
CA LYS A 185 -7.94 6.65 -5.36
C LYS A 185 -7.93 6.83 -3.85
N PRO A 186 -6.99 6.20 -3.11
CA PRO A 186 -6.93 6.34 -1.65
C PRO A 186 -6.52 7.77 -1.26
N PHE A 187 -6.98 8.22 -0.10
CA PHE A 187 -6.41 9.40 0.56
C PHE A 187 -5.32 9.00 1.54
N GLY A 188 -4.18 9.71 1.49
CA GLY A 188 -3.12 9.57 2.48
C GLY A 188 -3.57 10.03 3.87
N ALA A 189 -3.03 9.41 4.92
CA ALA A 189 -3.28 9.84 6.28
C ALA A 189 -2.76 11.28 6.50
N GLY A 190 -3.64 12.19 6.93
CA GLY A 190 -3.28 13.58 7.25
C GLY A 190 -3.45 14.60 6.12
N GLU A 191 -3.87 14.17 4.93
CA GLU A 191 -3.98 15.04 3.75
C GLU A 191 -5.31 15.80 3.64
N ARG A 192 -5.85 16.30 4.75
CA ARG A 192 -7.22 16.87 4.77
C ARG A 192 -7.44 17.97 3.72
N ARG A 193 -6.52 18.93 3.65
CA ARG A 193 -6.64 20.05 2.72
C ARG A 193 -6.63 19.58 1.28
N SER A 194 -5.77 18.62 0.96
CA SER A 194 -5.67 18.03 -0.38
C SER A 194 -6.93 17.24 -0.72
N ALA A 195 -7.41 16.40 0.20
CA ALA A 195 -8.64 15.62 0.03
C ALA A 195 -9.87 16.50 -0.21
N LEU A 196 -10.05 17.56 0.59
CA LEU A 196 -11.15 18.52 0.41
C LEU A 196 -11.05 19.26 -0.92
N ARG A 197 -9.84 19.73 -1.29
CA ARG A 197 -9.61 20.40 -2.58
C ARG A 197 -9.94 19.48 -3.73
N GLU A 198 -9.55 18.21 -3.65
CA GLU A 198 -9.80 17.23 -4.70
C GLU A 198 -11.29 16.91 -4.83
N LEU A 199 -12.00 16.73 -3.72
CA LEU A 199 -13.47 16.57 -3.70
C LEU A 199 -14.18 17.76 -4.35
N GLU A 200 -13.78 19.00 -4.01
CA GLU A 200 -14.34 20.21 -4.62
C GLU A 200 -14.04 20.29 -6.12
N CYS A 201 -12.84 19.90 -6.56
CA CYS A 201 -12.49 19.83 -7.97
C CYS A 201 -13.42 18.89 -8.73
N TYR A 202 -13.64 17.66 -8.24
CA TYR A 202 -14.53 16.72 -8.91
C TYR A 202 -16.00 17.13 -8.88
N LYS A 203 -16.44 17.82 -7.81
CA LYS A 203 -17.77 18.44 -7.77
C LYS A 203 -17.94 19.44 -8.91
N ARG A 204 -16.99 20.37 -9.08
CA ARG A 204 -17.01 21.36 -10.18
C ARG A 204 -16.95 20.71 -11.55
N ILE A 205 -16.18 19.64 -11.72
CA ILE A 205 -16.14 18.86 -12.97
C ILE A 205 -17.53 18.28 -13.27
N GLY A 206 -18.20 17.70 -12.28
CA GLY A 206 -19.55 17.17 -12.43
C GLY A 206 -20.58 18.24 -12.85
N ASP A 207 -20.46 19.46 -12.33
CA ASP A 207 -21.31 20.58 -12.72
C ASP A 207 -21.04 21.04 -14.18
N LEU A 208 -19.77 21.09 -14.58
CA LEU A 208 -19.34 21.49 -15.93
C LEU A 208 -19.65 20.43 -17.01
N GLN A 209 -19.66 19.14 -16.67
CA GLN A 209 -20.04 18.10 -17.63
C GLN A 209 -21.50 18.17 -18.05
N ARG A 210 -22.36 18.83 -17.26
CA ARG A 210 -23.74 19.11 -17.65
C ARG A 210 -23.83 20.14 -18.77
N SER A 211 -22.79 20.95 -18.98
CA SER A 211 -22.74 22.01 -19.99
C SER A 211 -21.74 21.76 -21.12
N MET A 212 -20.76 20.86 -20.97
CA MET A 212 -19.74 20.55 -21.98
C MET A 212 -19.48 19.05 -22.11
N MET A 213 -19.32 18.54 -23.34
CA MET A 213 -18.92 17.15 -23.59
C MET A 213 -17.40 16.98 -23.42
N VAL A 214 -16.93 16.97 -22.17
CA VAL A 214 -15.53 16.68 -21.84
C VAL A 214 -15.42 15.28 -21.22
N GLN A 215 -14.60 14.41 -21.83
CA GLN A 215 -14.32 13.05 -21.35
C GLN A 215 -13.23 13.08 -20.28
N VAL A 216 -13.61 13.46 -19.06
CA VAL A 216 -12.74 13.38 -17.87
C VAL A 216 -13.31 12.38 -16.87
N PRO A 217 -12.46 11.74 -16.03
CA PRO A 217 -12.93 10.91 -14.94
C PRO A 217 -13.91 11.66 -14.04
N THR A 218 -15.02 11.01 -13.70
CA THR A 218 -16.11 11.60 -12.91
C THR A 218 -16.20 10.95 -11.55
N LEU A 219 -16.62 11.70 -10.54
CA LEU A 219 -16.82 11.16 -9.20
C LEU A 219 -18.05 10.25 -9.19
N CYS A 220 -17.83 8.96 -8.98
CA CYS A 220 -18.88 7.96 -8.77
C CYS A 220 -19.31 7.89 -7.30
N GLY A 221 -18.43 8.27 -6.38
CA GLY A 221 -18.69 8.32 -4.95
C GLY A 221 -17.40 8.37 -4.14
N VAL A 222 -17.53 8.16 -2.85
CA VAL A 222 -16.40 8.08 -1.91
C VAL A 222 -16.46 6.78 -1.13
N VAL A 223 -15.29 6.29 -0.71
CA VAL A 223 -15.21 5.19 0.25
C VAL A 223 -15.08 5.81 1.63
N GLN A 224 -16.00 5.47 2.53
CA GLN A 224 -16.05 6.03 3.87
C GLN A 224 -16.19 4.90 4.89
N ASP A 225 -15.37 4.96 5.93
CA ASP A 225 -15.48 4.09 7.10
C ASP A 225 -15.62 4.96 8.34
N ASN A 226 -16.71 4.76 9.08
CA ASN A 226 -17.15 5.67 10.13
C ASN A 226 -17.18 7.14 9.65
N SER A 227 -16.49 8.05 10.34
CA SER A 227 -16.40 9.47 9.96
C SER A 227 -15.25 9.78 8.99
N ARG A 228 -14.46 8.77 8.59
CA ARG A 228 -13.24 8.99 7.79
C ARG A 228 -13.47 8.63 6.33
N CYS A 229 -13.08 9.56 5.45
CA CYS A 229 -13.06 9.32 4.02
C CYS A 229 -11.76 8.63 3.64
N LEU A 230 -11.86 7.39 3.15
CA LEU A 230 -10.71 6.54 2.81
C LEU A 230 -10.19 6.82 1.39
N GLY A 231 -11.04 7.35 0.51
CA GLY A 231 -10.66 7.68 -0.86
C GLY A 231 -11.84 7.96 -1.78
N LEU A 232 -11.52 8.25 -3.03
CA LEU A 232 -12.47 8.55 -4.10
C LEU A 232 -12.72 7.32 -4.97
N LEU A 233 -13.94 7.22 -5.49
CA LEU A 233 -14.30 6.30 -6.56
C LEU A 233 -14.55 7.13 -7.82
N LEU A 234 -13.67 6.98 -8.80
CA LEU A 234 -13.74 7.69 -10.07
C LEU A 234 -14.24 6.74 -11.17
N SER A 235 -14.89 7.27 -12.19
CA SER A 235 -15.27 6.47 -13.36
C SER A 235 -14.02 5.85 -13.99
N TRP A 236 -14.06 4.54 -14.22
CA TRP A 236 -12.97 3.85 -14.89
C TRP A 236 -12.81 4.34 -16.34
N VAL A 237 -11.61 4.77 -16.71
CA VAL A 237 -11.26 5.11 -18.09
C VAL A 237 -10.36 4.01 -18.62
N ASP A 238 -10.89 3.18 -19.51
CA ASP A 238 -10.08 2.16 -20.19
C ASP A 238 -9.32 2.79 -21.35
N CYS A 239 -8.08 3.20 -21.07
CA CYS A 239 -7.19 3.75 -22.09
C CYS A 239 -6.63 2.67 -23.04
N ARG A 240 -6.98 1.39 -22.91
CA ARG A 240 -6.44 0.26 -23.70
C ARG A 240 -4.90 0.23 -23.78
N ARG A 241 -4.21 0.70 -22.73
CA ARG A 241 -2.75 0.88 -22.66
C ARG A 241 -2.18 1.91 -23.66
N ILE A 242 -3.00 2.81 -24.17
CA ILE A 242 -2.58 3.95 -24.98
C ILE A 242 -2.37 5.10 -24.01
N THR A 243 -1.12 5.55 -23.86
CA THR A 243 -0.83 6.78 -23.14
C THR A 243 -1.30 7.98 -23.96
N LEU A 244 -1.52 9.14 -23.34
CA LEU A 244 -1.80 10.38 -24.06
C LEU A 244 -0.72 10.68 -25.13
N GLU A 245 0.53 10.31 -24.86
CA GLU A 245 1.64 10.41 -25.81
C GLU A 245 1.43 9.51 -27.05
N CYS A 246 0.88 8.30 -26.87
CA CYS A 246 0.54 7.40 -27.97
C CYS A 246 -0.74 7.82 -28.73
N ALA A 247 -1.64 8.57 -28.10
CA ALA A 247 -2.90 9.00 -28.72
C ALA A 247 -2.77 10.25 -29.60
N LEU A 248 -1.64 10.96 -29.51
CA LEU A 248 -1.33 12.18 -30.28
C LEU A 248 -0.48 11.91 -31.53
N GLY A 249 -0.19 10.65 -31.84
CA GLY A 249 0.57 10.20 -33.01
C GLY A 249 -0.30 9.77 -34.18
#